data_AF-A0A0A9WLM2-F1
#
_entry.id   AF-A0A0A9WLM2-F1
#
_cell.length_a   1.000
_cell.length_b   1.000
_cell.length_c   1.000
_cell.angle_alpha   90.00
_cell.angle_beta   90.00
_cell.angle_gamma   90.00
#
_symmetry.space_group_name_H-M   'P 1'
#
loop_
_entity.id
_entity.type
_entity.pdbx_description
1 polymer ?
#
loop_
_entity_poly.entity_id
_entity_poly.type
_entity_poly.pdbx_seq_one_letter_code
_entity_poly.pdbx_strand_id
1 'polypeptide(L)'
;MLRGPVRLLFLHDSNNIRTALQIFSQHIRSDPNILFLGGQVEGTAAIASTIRRLLQYSTQDDIAPQIISNLAYPSLHTVQLLQYPSIQLLLLLQHHISILHDTQNSP
;
A
#
# COMPACT_ATOMS: atom_id res chain seq x y z
N MET A 1 -30.43 11.46 16.53
CA MET A 1 -30.42 12.78 17.19
C MET A 1 -29.23 12.85 18.15
N LEU A 2 -28.40 13.88 18.04
CA LEU A 2 -27.35 14.17 19.03
C LEU A 2 -28.01 14.80 20.25
N ARG A 3 -27.77 14.28 21.46
CA ARG A 3 -28.29 14.83 22.72
C ARG A 3 -27.13 15.44 23.51
N GLY A 4 -27.18 16.76 23.75
CA GLY A 4 -26.14 17.51 24.46
C GLY A 4 -25.42 18.56 23.58
N PRO A 5 -24.53 19.38 24.16
CA PRO A 5 -23.74 20.34 23.41
C PRO A 5 -22.75 19.61 22.50
N VAL A 6 -22.88 19.79 21.19
CA VAL A 6 -21.98 19.21 20.19
C VAL A 6 -21.24 20.33 19.46
N ARG A 7 -19.94 20.11 19.23
CA ARG A 7 -19.11 20.95 18.36
C ARG A 7 -18.72 20.16 17.12
N LEU A 8 -18.73 20.83 15.98
CA LEU A 8 -18.34 20.27 14.70
C LEU A 8 -17.01 20.88 14.26
N LEU A 9 -16.09 20.02 13.81
CA LEU A 9 -14.86 20.42 13.16
C LEU A 9 -15.04 20.20 11.65
N PHE A 10 -15.02 21.30 10.89
CA PHE A 10 -15.07 21.25 9.43
C PHE A 10 -13.65 21.34 8.86
N LEU A 11 -13.33 20.42 7.96
CA LEU A 11 -12.05 20.37 7.27
C LEU A 11 -12.32 20.58 5.79
N HIS A 12 -11.82 21.70 5.25
CA HIS A 12 -12.05 22.07 3.84
C HIS A 12 -11.12 21.33 2.87
N ASP A 13 -9.99 20.83 3.35
CA ASP A 13 -9.01 20.10 2.56
C ASP A 13 -8.91 18.66 3.07
N SER A 14 -9.21 17.70 2.19
CA SER A 14 -9.16 16.28 2.47
C SER A 14 -7.74 15.81 2.82
N ASN A 15 -6.72 16.46 2.28
CA ASN A 15 -5.31 16.14 2.54
C ASN A 15 -4.92 16.38 4.01
N ASN A 16 -5.61 17.33 4.67
CA ASN A 16 -5.34 17.71 6.06
C ASN A 16 -6.16 16.91 7.08
N ILE A 17 -7.05 16.00 6.63
CA ILE A 17 -7.89 15.21 7.52
C ILE A 17 -7.05 14.41 8.50
N ARG A 18 -5.96 13.78 8.04
CA ARG A 18 -5.08 12.99 8.89
C ARG A 18 -4.42 13.83 9.97
N THR A 19 -3.81 14.95 9.60
CA THR A 19 -3.11 15.85 10.52
C THR A 19 -4.08 16.44 11.55
N ALA A 20 -5.25 16.91 11.12
CA ALA A 20 -6.26 17.45 12.00
C ALA A 20 -6.78 16.40 12.99
N LEU A 21 -7.07 15.18 12.52
CA LEU A 21 -7.50 14.09 13.37
C LEU A 21 -6.40 13.62 14.34
N GLN A 22 -5.12 13.66 13.95
CA GLN A 22 -4.00 13.35 14.84
C GLN A 22 -3.91 14.35 15.99
N ILE A 23 -3.87 15.65 15.69
CA ILE A 23 -3.84 16.73 16.69
C ILE A 23 -5.07 16.64 17.59
N PHE A 24 -6.24 16.46 17.00
CA PHE A 24 -7.50 16.36 17.74
C PHE A 24 -7.51 15.13 18.67
N SER A 25 -7.03 13.98 18.20
CA SER A 25 -6.95 12.76 19.01
C SER A 25 -6.02 12.90 20.22
N GLN A 26 -4.94 13.68 20.10
CA GLN A 26 -4.07 14.02 21.23
C GLN A 26 -4.81 14.90 22.24
N HIS A 27 -5.54 15.92 21.76
CA HIS A 27 -6.28 16.84 22.60
C HIS A 27 -7.44 16.19 23.37
N ILE A 28 -8.16 15.27 22.71
CA ILE A 28 -9.24 14.48 23.34
C ILE A 28 -8.69 13.57 24.44
N ARG A 29 -7.47 13.04 24.28
CA ARG A 29 -6.86 12.21 25.32
C ARG A 29 -6.46 13.01 26.55
N SER A 30 -6.16 14.29 26.39
CA SER A 30 -5.79 15.18 27.50
C SER A 30 -6.97 15.81 28.23
N ASP A 31 -8.16 15.88 27.62
CA ASP A 31 -9.36 16.46 28.24
C ASP A 31 -10.48 15.39 28.41
N PRO A 32 -10.79 14.96 29.64
CA PRO A 32 -11.80 13.93 29.89
C PRO A 32 -13.23 14.38 29.57
N ASN A 33 -13.48 15.69 29.38
CA ASN A 33 -14.81 16.22 29.10
C ASN A 33 -15.14 16.23 27.59
N ILE A 34 -14.17 15.95 26.73
CA ILE A 34 -14.36 15.94 25.28
C ILE A 34 -14.50 14.50 24.80
N LEU A 35 -15.62 14.20 24.15
CA LEU A 35 -15.88 12.87 23.61
C LEU A 35 -15.99 12.91 22.08
N PHE A 36 -15.11 12.17 21.40
CA PHE A 36 -15.19 12.02 19.96
C PHE A 36 -16.21 10.97 19.58
N LEU A 37 -17.33 11.41 19.01
CA LEU A 37 -18.45 10.54 18.63
C LEU A 37 -18.29 9.96 17.22
N GLY A 38 -17.79 10.76 16.28
CA GLY A 38 -17.66 10.39 14.88
C GLY A 38 -17.68 11.61 13.97
N GLY A 39 -17.98 11.39 12.70
CA GLY A 39 -17.99 12.43 11.67
C GLY A 39 -18.51 11.92 10.35
N GLN A 40 -18.43 12.76 9.33
CA GLN A 40 -18.80 12.43 7.96
C GLN A 40 -17.60 12.68 7.07
N VAL A 41 -17.20 11.68 6.28
CA VAL A 41 -16.11 11.77 5.32
C VAL A 41 -16.69 11.45 3.95
N GLU A 42 -16.55 12.36 2.99
CA GLU A 42 -17.04 12.18 1.61
C GLU A 42 -18.52 11.76 1.53
N GLY A 43 -19.37 12.37 2.35
CA GLY A 43 -20.80 12.05 2.40
C GLY A 43 -21.15 10.81 3.23
N THR A 44 -20.18 9.99 3.62
CA THR A 44 -20.40 8.77 4.41
C THR A 44 -20.24 9.03 5.90
N ALA A 45 -21.28 8.72 6.69
CA ALA A 45 -21.23 8.81 8.14
C ALA A 45 -20.36 7.70 8.73
N ALA A 46 -19.45 8.05 9.63
CA ALA A 46 -18.52 7.12 10.25
C ALA A 46 -18.42 7.38 11.76
N ILE A 47 -18.40 6.30 12.54
CA ILE A 47 -18.18 6.34 13.99
C ILE A 47 -16.70 6.60 14.31
N ALA A 48 -16.43 7.06 15.53
CA ALA A 48 -15.08 7.43 15.98
C ALA A 48 -14.01 6.33 15.82
N SER A 49 -14.38 5.05 15.93
CA SER A 49 -13.45 3.93 15.72
C SER A 49 -13.09 3.75 14.24
N THR A 50 -14.07 3.89 13.34
CA THR A 50 -13.87 3.85 11.88
C THR A 50 -12.98 5.01 11.43
N ILE A 51 -13.22 6.22 11.92
CA ILE A 51 -12.38 7.39 11.60
C ILE A 51 -10.95 7.21 12.15
N ARG A 52 -10.80 6.61 13.34
CA ARG A 52 -9.48 6.25 13.87
C ARG A 52 -8.77 5.19 13.04
N ARG A 53 -9.50 4.27 12.40
CA ARG A 53 -8.92 3.34 11.43
C ARG A 53 -8.48 4.04 10.15
N LEU A 54 -9.22 5.04 9.67
CA LEU A 54 -8.81 5.87 8.52
C LEU A 54 -7.45 6.54 8.74
N LEU A 55 -7.12 6.93 9.99
CA LEU A 55 -5.78 7.42 10.32
C LEU A 55 -4.66 6.39 10.10
N GLN A 56 -4.97 5.09 10.24
CA GLN A 56 -4.01 3.99 10.13
C GLN A 56 -3.76 3.57 8.68
N TYR A 57 -4.69 3.86 7.77
CA TYR A 57 -4.50 3.55 6.35
C TYR A 57 -3.55 4.55 5.71
N SER A 58 -2.67 4.03 4.85
CA SER A 58 -1.72 4.79 4.04
C SER A 58 -2.46 5.83 3.18
N THR A 59 -1.81 6.96 2.89
CA THR A 59 -2.41 8.01 2.05
C THR A 59 -2.73 7.48 0.65
N GLN A 60 -3.59 8.15 -0.11
CA GLN A 60 -3.87 7.75 -1.50
C GLN A 60 -2.58 7.60 -2.33
N ASP A 61 -1.59 8.45 -2.04
CA ASP A 61 -0.25 8.43 -2.64
C ASP A 61 0.56 7.18 -2.27
N ASP A 62 0.31 6.57 -1.11
CA ASP A 62 0.94 5.32 -0.70
C ASP A 62 0.20 4.09 -1.28
N ILE A 63 -1.11 4.21 -1.50
CA ILE A 63 -1.97 3.12 -2.00
C ILE A 63 -1.75 2.93 -3.51
N ALA A 64 -1.63 4.00 -4.28
CA ALA A 64 -1.43 3.92 -5.73
C ALA A 64 -0.24 3.03 -6.15
N PRO A 65 0.99 3.20 -5.63
CA PRO A 65 2.12 2.34 -5.98
C PRO A 65 1.95 0.90 -5.48
N GLN A 66 1.26 0.67 -4.35
CA GLN A 66 0.94 -0.69 -3.90
C GLN A 66 -0.03 -1.40 -4.83
N ILE A 67 -1.08 -0.72 -5.30
CA ILE A 67 -2.02 -1.28 -6.27
C ILE A 67 -1.30 -1.57 -7.59
N ILE A 68 -0.49 -0.64 -8.09
CA ILE A 68 0.28 -0.83 -9.33
C ILE A 68 1.21 -2.05 -9.18
N SER A 69 1.91 -2.17 -8.06
CA SER A 69 2.80 -3.30 -7.79
C SER A 69 2.04 -4.63 -7.70
N ASN A 70 0.88 -4.65 -7.02
CA ASN A 70 0.05 -5.85 -6.89
C ASN A 70 -0.60 -6.27 -8.21
N LEU A 71 -0.91 -5.32 -9.10
CA LEU A 71 -1.41 -5.62 -10.45
C LEU A 71 -0.29 -6.09 -11.38
N ALA A 72 0.95 -5.65 -11.17
CA ALA A 72 2.12 -6.09 -11.91
C ALA A 72 2.72 -7.42 -11.39
N TYR A 73 2.39 -7.82 -10.16
CA TYR A 73 2.93 -9.03 -9.53
C TYR A 73 2.64 -10.33 -10.31
N PRO A 74 1.40 -10.58 -10.80
CA PRO A 74 1.10 -11.82 -11.53
C PRO A 74 1.94 -11.94 -12.80
N SER A 75 2.10 -10.86 -13.56
CA SER A 75 2.89 -10.86 -14.79
C SER A 75 4.39 -11.01 -14.51
N LEU A 76 4.93 -10.36 -13.48
CA LEU A 76 6.32 -10.54 -13.05
C LEU A 76 6.60 -11.98 -12.62
N HIS A 77 5.70 -12.59 -11.84
CA HIS A 77 5.84 -13.96 -11.37
C HIS A 77 5.78 -14.98 -12.53
N THR A 78 4.86 -14.80 -13.48
CA THR A 78 4.78 -15.66 -14.67
C THR A 78 6.02 -15.54 -15.55
N VAL A 79 6.55 -14.33 -15.74
CA VAL A 79 7.80 -14.12 -16.50
C VAL A 79 8.97 -14.82 -15.82
N GLN A 80 9.09 -14.73 -14.50
CA GLN A 80 10.16 -15.42 -13.75
C GLN A 80 10.08 -16.95 -13.87
N LEU A 81 8.88 -17.53 -13.84
CA LEU A 81 8.71 -18.97 -14.05
C LEU A 81 9.11 -19.41 -15.46
N LEU A 82 8.85 -18.59 -16.47
CA LEU A 82 9.25 -18.85 -17.86
C LEU A 82 10.74 -18.56 -18.12
N GLN A 83 11.41 -17.79 -17.26
CA GLN A 83 12.84 -17.53 -17.37
C GLN A 83 13.70 -18.77 -17.06
N TYR A 84 13.27 -19.62 -16.13
CA TYR A 84 14.02 -20.83 -15.76
C TYR A 84 14.34 -21.77 -16.93
N PRO A 85 13.36 -22.23 -17.74
CA PRO A 85 13.64 -23.10 -18.88
C PRO A 85 14.48 -22.38 -19.95
N SER A 86 14.29 -21.07 -20.11
CA SER A 86 15.06 -20.25 -21.06
C SER A 86 16.54 -20.19 -20.67
N ILE A 87 16.84 -19.99 -19.39
CA ILE A 87 18.21 -19.97 -18.85
C ILE A 87 18.84 -21.36 -18.95
N GLN A 88 18.10 -22.43 -18.65
CA GLN A 88 18.60 -23.81 -18.76
C GLN A 88 19.00 -24.16 -20.20
N LEU A 89 18.18 -23.79 -21.19
CA LEU A 89 18.50 -23.97 -22.61
C LEU A 89 19.74 -23.20 -23.01
N LEU A 90 19.87 -21.96 -22.55
CA LEU A 90 21.01 -21.10 -22.87
C LEU A 90 22.32 -21.65 -22.29
N LEU A 91 22.29 -22.13 -21.04
CA LEU A 91 23.43 -22.80 -20.41
C LEU A 91 23.80 -24.10 -21.12
N LEU A 92 22.82 -24.88 -21.56
CA LEU A 92 23.06 -26.14 -22.25
C LEU A 92 23.69 -25.92 -23.63
N LEU A 93 23.22 -24.91 -24.36
CA LEU A 93 23.82 -24.47 -25.63
C LEU A 93 25.25 -23.99 -25.44
N GLN A 94 25.50 -23.13 -24.44
CA GLN A 94 26.86 -22.67 -24.12
C GLN A 94 27.79 -23.84 -23.78
N HIS A 95 27.29 -24.82 -23.02
CA HIS A 95 28.06 -26.01 -22.67
C HIS A 95 28.41 -26.86 -23.91
N HIS A 96 27.47 -27.08 -24.83
CA HIS A 96 27.75 -27.80 -26.07
C HIS A 96 28.75 -27.08 -26.97
N ILE A 97 28.66 -25.75 -27.08
CA ILE A 97 29.62 -24.95 -27.84
C ILE A 97 31.02 -25.09 -27.25
N SER A 98 31.16 -25.07 -25.92
CA SER A 98 32.45 -25.29 -25.24
C SER A 98 33.04 -26.66 -25.57
N ILE A 99 32.25 -27.73 -25.44
CA ILE A 99 32.70 -29.10 -25.73
C ILE A 99 33.16 -29.25 -27.19
N LEU A 100 32.40 -28.66 -28.13
CA LEU A 100 32.76 -28.68 -29.56
C LEU A 100 34.07 -27.93 -29.84
N HIS A 101 34.32 -26.83 -29.13
CA HIS A 101 35.59 -26.11 -29.21
C HIS A 101 36.76 -26.90 -28.59
N ASP A 102 36.54 -27.57 -27.46
CA ASP A 102 37.58 -28.36 -26.77
C ASP A 102 37.96 -29.61 -27.57
N THR A 103 37.00 -30.21 -28.26
CA THR A 103 37.22 -31.37 -29.14
C THR A 103 37.92 -31.01 -30.46
N GLN A 104 37.81 -29.77 -30.96
CA GLN A 104 38.56 -29.31 -32.13
C GLN A 104 40.00 -28.87 -31.82
N ASN A 105 40.29 -28.55 -30.56
CA ASN A 105 41.62 -28.09 -30.10
C ASN A 105 42.46 -29.21 -29.45
N SER A 106 41.95 -30.45 -29.43
CA SER A 106 42.68 -31.62 -28.96
C SER A 106 43.55 -32.17 -30.11
N PRO A 107 44.89 -32.23 -29.96
CA PRO A 107 45.83 -32.64 -31.01
C PRO A 107 45.72 -34.11 -31.41
#